data_AF-A0A4D6C5G0-F1
#
_entry.id   AF-A0A4D6C5G0-F1
#
_cell.length_a   1.000
_cell.length_b   1.000
_cell.length_c   1.000
_cell.angle_alpha   90.00
_cell.angle_beta   90.00
_cell.angle_gamma   90.00
#
_symmetry.space_group_name_H-M   'P 1'
#
loop_
_entity.id
_entity.type
_entity.pdbx_description
1 polymer ?
#
loop_
_entity_poly.entity_id
_entity_poly.type
_entity_poly.pdbx_seq_one_letter_code
_entity_poly.pdbx_strand_id
1 'polypeptide(L)'
;MLSTFTNLFSTMQNAQRKNSKDVLVRHTRWTQSLMNVFLDQGLILGYSREDYQLLIQLNPGAWNTIQQVSKSSKRVYIGNDEIDKLRQERQGLSVVIISTPKGMFTADEAKALNVGGEVICKVYNK
;
A
#
# COMPACT_ATOMS: atom_id res chain seq x y z
N MET A 1 -1.75 12.38 7.77
CA MET A 1 -1.74 11.50 6.59
C MET A 1 -0.76 10.34 6.78
N LEU A 2 0.56 10.56 6.86
CA LEU A 2 1.51 9.42 6.95
C LEU A 2 1.52 8.69 8.30
N SER A 3 1.20 9.36 9.41
CA SER A 3 0.98 8.69 10.70
C SER A 3 -0.16 7.67 10.62
N THR A 4 -1.16 7.93 9.77
CA THR A 4 -2.27 7.02 9.49
C THR A 4 -1.79 5.76 8.77
N PHE A 5 -0.91 5.90 7.77
CA PHE A 5 -0.32 4.75 7.07
C PHE A 5 0.58 3.92 7.97
N THR A 6 1.38 4.55 8.85
CA THR A 6 2.20 3.81 9.80
C THR A 6 1.37 2.90 10.69
N ASN A 7 0.24 3.41 11.23
CA ASN A 7 -0.65 2.59 12.05
C ASN A 7 -1.40 1.52 11.22
N LEU A 8 -1.86 1.87 10.02
CA LEU A 8 -2.49 0.91 9.09
C LEU A 8 -1.57 -0.29 8.82
N PHE A 9 -0.35 -0.02 8.37
CA PHE A 9 0.58 -1.07 7.98
C PHE A 9 1.03 -1.95 9.15
N SER A 10 1.22 -1.36 10.34
CA SER A 10 1.55 -2.16 11.51
C SER A 10 0.37 -3.02 11.95
N THR A 11 -0.86 -2.50 11.90
CA THR A 11 -2.07 -3.24 12.27
C THR A 11 -2.32 -4.40 11.31
N MET A 12 -2.26 -4.17 9.99
CA MET A 12 -2.43 -5.24 8.99
C MET A 12 -1.37 -6.33 9.10
N GLN A 13 -0.09 -5.97 9.28
CA GLN A 13 0.98 -6.97 9.45
C GLN A 13 0.80 -7.79 10.73
N ASN A 14 0.39 -7.16 11.83
CA ASN A 14 0.14 -7.86 13.09
C ASN A 14 -1.09 -8.79 13.00
N ALA A 15 -2.15 -8.34 12.32
CA ALA A 15 -3.35 -9.14 12.09
C ALA A 15 -3.04 -10.38 11.24
N GLN A 16 -2.26 -10.23 10.16
CA GLN A 16 -1.84 -11.37 9.35
C GLN A 16 -0.99 -12.37 10.16
N ARG A 17 -0.03 -11.89 10.97
CA ARG A 17 0.79 -12.77 11.85
C ARG A 17 -0.06 -13.55 12.85
N LYS A 18 -1.20 -13.01 13.25
CA LYS A 18 -2.18 -13.65 14.14
C LYS A 18 -3.21 -14.50 13.39
N ASN A 19 -3.09 -14.64 12.07
CA ASN A 19 -4.09 -15.29 11.20
C ASN A 19 -5.51 -14.73 11.38
N SER A 20 -5.61 -13.43 11.67
CA SER A 20 -6.90 -12.75 11.75
C SER A 20 -7.53 -12.68 10.35
N LYS A 21 -8.85 -12.87 10.27
CA LYS A 21 -9.60 -12.73 9.02
C LYS A 21 -9.75 -11.27 8.63
N ASP A 22 -10.07 -10.43 9.60
CA ASP A 22 -10.42 -9.04 9.36
C ASP A 22 -9.66 -8.08 10.28
N VAL A 23 -9.57 -6.82 9.88
CA VAL A 23 -9.00 -5.73 10.68
C VAL A 23 -9.80 -4.45 10.52
N LEU A 24 -10.06 -3.77 11.64
CA LEU A 24 -10.68 -2.45 11.66
C LEU A 24 -9.61 -1.36 11.75
N VAL A 25 -9.69 -0.40 10.84
CA VAL A 25 -8.76 0.75 10.79
C VAL A 25 -9.51 2.05 10.57
N ARG A 26 -8.90 3.19 10.89
CA ARG A 26 -9.52 4.50 10.67
C ARG A 26 -9.76 4.75 9.18
N HIS A 27 -10.98 5.17 8.84
CA HIS A 27 -11.32 5.64 7.50
C HIS A 27 -10.72 7.02 7.24
N THR A 28 -10.07 7.14 6.08
CA THR A 28 -9.66 8.39 5.45
C THR A 28 -9.73 8.18 3.94
N ARG A 29 -9.80 9.26 3.16
CA ARG A 29 -9.69 9.17 1.69
C ARG A 29 -8.45 8.40 1.23
N TRP A 30 -7.34 8.57 1.95
CA TRP A 30 -6.05 7.97 1.62
C TRP A 30 -5.98 6.48 1.96
N THR A 31 -6.51 6.07 3.11
CA THR A 31 -6.59 4.65 3.47
C THR A 31 -7.54 3.92 2.54
N GLN A 32 -8.67 4.51 2.18
CA GLN A 32 -9.58 3.93 1.18
C GLN A 32 -8.91 3.80 -0.20
N SER A 33 -8.23 4.85 -0.69
CA SER A 33 -7.53 4.80 -1.98
C SER A 33 -6.46 3.72 -2.00
N LEU A 34 -5.73 3.52 -0.90
CA LEU A 34 -4.75 2.45 -0.77
C LEU A 34 -5.40 1.06 -0.76
N MET A 35 -6.55 0.90 -0.10
CA MET A 35 -7.28 -0.36 -0.08
C MET A 35 -7.85 -0.74 -1.44
N ASN A 36 -8.20 0.23 -2.31
CA ASN A 36 -8.54 -0.07 -3.70
C ASN A 36 -7.36 -0.75 -4.42
N VAL A 37 -6.16 -0.16 -4.34
CA VAL A 37 -4.96 -0.75 -4.95
C VAL A 37 -4.67 -2.13 -4.36
N PHE A 38 -4.82 -2.30 -3.05
CA PHE A 38 -4.62 -3.62 -2.42
C PHE A 38 -5.63 -4.66 -2.90
N LEU A 39 -6.89 -4.26 -3.12
CA LEU A 39 -7.93 -5.15 -3.62
C LEU A 39 -7.64 -5.54 -5.08
N ASP A 40 -7.32 -4.57 -5.92
CA ASP A 40 -7.01 -4.79 -7.35
C ASP A 40 -5.80 -5.71 -7.53
N GLN A 41 -4.83 -5.63 -6.63
CA GLN A 41 -3.64 -6.50 -6.61
C GLN A 41 -3.87 -7.84 -5.89
N GLY A 42 -5.09 -8.12 -5.39
CA GLY A 42 -5.42 -9.34 -4.66
C GLY A 42 -4.72 -9.48 -3.31
N LEU A 43 -4.19 -8.39 -2.75
CA LEU A 43 -3.54 -8.37 -1.44
C LEU A 43 -4.57 -8.48 -0.31
N ILE A 44 -5.77 -7.98 -0.51
CA ILE A 44 -6.92 -8.14 0.40
C ILE A 44 -8.07 -8.79 -0.35
N LEU A 45 -8.97 -9.43 0.38
CA LEU A 45 -10.17 -10.06 -0.20
C LEU A 45 -11.28 -9.04 -0.43
N GLY A 46 -11.31 -7.98 0.36
CA GLY A 46 -12.35 -6.96 0.32
C GLY A 46 -12.20 -5.96 1.45
N TYR A 47 -12.99 -4.89 1.41
CA TYR A 47 -13.17 -4.02 2.55
C TYR A 47 -14.55 -3.35 2.49
N SER A 48 -15.10 -3.01 3.64
CA SER A 48 -16.33 -2.22 3.77
C SER A 48 -16.07 -0.99 4.66
N ARG A 49 -16.88 0.04 4.48
CA ARG A 49 -16.86 1.22 5.34
C ARG A 49 -17.91 1.06 6.44
N GLU A 50 -17.49 1.25 7.68
CA GLU A 50 -18.34 1.29 8.87
C GLU A 50 -18.10 2.62 9.57
N ASP A 51 -19.01 3.58 9.39
CA ASP A 51 -18.89 4.96 9.91
C ASP A 51 -17.54 5.64 9.61
N TYR A 52 -16.70 5.74 10.64
CA TYR A 52 -15.37 6.34 10.65
C TYR A 52 -14.24 5.32 10.51
N GLN A 53 -14.56 4.08 10.17
CA GLN A 53 -13.66 2.94 10.05
C GLN A 53 -13.79 2.21 8.71
N LEU A 54 -12.75 1.47 8.37
CA LEU A 54 -12.74 0.47 7.31
C LEU A 54 -12.56 -0.91 7.96
N LEU A 55 -13.50 -1.83 7.68
CA LEU A 55 -13.34 -3.25 7.95
C LEU A 55 -12.66 -3.88 6.74
N ILE A 56 -11.42 -4.32 6.89
CA ILE A 56 -10.62 -4.89 5.81
C ILE A 56 -10.55 -6.41 6.00
N GLN A 57 -10.93 -7.16 4.97
CA GLN A 57 -10.85 -8.61 4.91
C GLN A 57 -9.48 -9.00 4.34
N LEU A 58 -8.63 -9.60 5.17
CA LEU A 58 -7.26 -9.95 4.83
C LEU A 58 -7.22 -11.19 3.94
N ASN A 59 -6.34 -11.19 2.94
CA ASN A 59 -6.02 -12.41 2.19
C ASN A 59 -4.85 -13.13 2.90
N PRO A 60 -5.07 -14.33 3.48
CA PRO A 60 -4.04 -15.01 4.26
C PRO A 60 -2.77 -15.29 3.44
N GLY A 61 -1.63 -14.82 3.93
CA GLY A 61 -0.33 -15.05 3.28
C GLY A 61 -0.09 -14.20 2.03
N ALA A 62 -0.91 -13.18 1.78
CA ALA A 62 -0.78 -12.32 0.60
C ALA A 62 0.48 -11.44 0.60
N TRP A 63 1.12 -11.22 1.75
CA TRP A 63 2.41 -10.55 1.85
C TRP A 63 3.29 -11.19 2.93
N ASN A 64 4.61 -11.08 2.78
CA ASN A 64 5.54 -11.32 3.88
C ASN A 64 5.75 -10.05 4.70
N THR A 65 5.91 -8.91 4.03
CA THR A 65 6.20 -7.64 4.69
C THR A 65 5.63 -6.49 3.87
N ILE A 66 5.03 -5.54 4.57
CA ILE A 66 4.65 -4.24 4.02
C ILE A 66 5.63 -3.21 4.58
N GLN A 67 6.53 -2.74 3.72
CA GLN A 67 7.52 -1.75 4.08
C GLN A 67 7.00 -0.36 3.72
N GLN A 68 6.71 0.46 4.72
CA GLN A 68 6.47 1.89 4.51
C GLN A 68 7.76 2.59 4.07
N VAL A 69 7.72 3.24 2.91
CA VAL A 69 8.85 3.97 2.34
C VAL A 69 8.80 5.44 2.75
N SER A 70 7.76 6.16 2.34
CA SER A 70 7.57 7.54 2.78
C SER A 70 6.99 7.61 4.19
N LYS A 71 7.70 8.30 5.07
CA LYS A 71 7.34 8.53 6.48
C LYS A 71 7.31 10.03 6.76
N SER A 72 6.63 10.44 7.85
CA SER A 72 6.56 11.88 8.21
C SER A 72 7.95 12.51 8.38
N SER A 73 8.92 11.73 8.88
CA SER A 73 10.31 12.14 9.04
C SER A 73 11.12 12.17 7.75
N LYS A 74 10.75 11.36 6.74
CA LYS A 74 11.46 11.28 5.47
C LYS A 74 10.50 10.94 4.35
N ARG A 75 10.23 11.94 3.51
CA ARG A 75 9.44 11.79 2.29
C ARG A 75 10.32 11.27 1.16
N VAL A 76 9.77 10.39 0.33
CA VAL A 76 10.48 9.83 -0.83
C VAL A 76 9.61 10.04 -2.05
N TYR A 77 10.14 10.78 -3.02
CA TYR A 77 9.50 11.06 -4.30
C TYR A 77 10.36 10.52 -5.42
N ILE A 78 9.72 10.10 -6.51
CA ILE A 78 10.40 9.64 -7.72
C ILE A 78 9.78 10.23 -8.97
N GLY A 79 10.61 10.49 -9.97
CA GLY A 79 10.19 10.78 -11.34
C GLY A 79 9.71 9.54 -12.08
N ASN A 80 8.98 9.72 -13.18
CA ASN A 80 8.52 8.61 -14.02
C ASN A 80 9.69 7.81 -14.64
N ASP A 81 10.78 8.50 -14.96
CA ASP A 81 12.04 7.96 -15.44
C ASP A 81 12.76 7.08 -14.41
N GLU A 82 12.52 7.32 -13.11
CA GLU A 82 13.13 6.58 -12.02
C GLU A 82 12.34 5.34 -11.59
N ILE A 83 11.08 5.21 -12.03
CA ILE A 83 10.22 4.07 -11.67
C ILE A 83 10.89 2.74 -12.05
N ASP A 84 11.53 2.66 -13.21
CA ASP A 84 12.16 1.41 -13.68
C ASP A 84 13.27 0.93 -12.75
N LYS A 85 14.08 1.86 -12.20
CA LYS A 85 15.12 1.53 -11.24
C LYS A 85 14.52 0.92 -9.98
N LEU A 86 13.41 1.49 -9.52
CA LEU A 86 12.77 1.06 -8.29
C LEU A 86 12.14 -0.34 -8.40
N ARG A 87 11.65 -0.72 -9.59
CA ARG A 87 11.16 -2.08 -9.87
C ARG A 87 12.26 -3.14 -9.85
N GLN A 88 13.48 -2.75 -10.19
CA GLN A 88 14.62 -3.68 -10.30
C GLN A 88 15.32 -3.94 -8.96
N GLU A 89 14.92 -3.27 -7.88
CA GLU A 89 15.72 -3.24 -6.65
C GLU A 89 15.83 -4.58 -5.91
N ARG A 90 14.85 -5.50 -5.99
CA ARG A 90 14.87 -6.75 -5.18
C ARG A 90 14.10 -7.91 -5.79
N GLN A 91 14.68 -9.12 -5.67
CA GLN A 91 13.91 -10.38 -5.77
C GLN A 91 12.87 -10.44 -4.64
N GLY A 92 11.65 -10.87 -4.94
CA GLY A 92 10.52 -10.94 -3.99
C GLY A 92 9.78 -9.61 -3.77
N LEU A 93 10.17 -8.51 -4.44
CA LEU A 93 9.35 -7.31 -4.50
C LEU A 93 8.14 -7.59 -5.40
N SER A 94 6.94 -7.52 -4.81
CA SER A 94 5.70 -7.81 -5.55
C SER A 94 5.06 -6.54 -6.08
N VAL A 95 4.89 -5.53 -5.22
CA VAL A 95 4.15 -4.32 -5.57
C VAL A 95 4.80 -3.11 -4.93
N VAL A 96 4.89 -2.03 -5.69
CA VAL A 96 5.27 -0.70 -5.20
C VAL A 96 4.07 0.20 -5.41
N ILE A 97 3.72 1.00 -4.39
CA ILE A 97 2.57 1.90 -4.46
C ILE A 97 3.04 3.34 -4.38
N ILE A 98 2.58 4.14 -5.34
CA ILE A 98 2.95 5.54 -5.53
C ILE A 98 1.70 6.40 -5.43
N SER A 99 1.75 7.44 -4.59
CA SER A 99 0.75 8.49 -4.55
C SER A 99 1.10 9.57 -5.56
N THR A 100 0.20 9.80 -6.51
CA THR A 100 0.33 10.82 -7.55
C THR A 100 -0.80 11.85 -7.42
N PRO A 101 -0.73 13.01 -8.11
CA PRO A 101 -1.85 13.95 -8.17
C PRO A 101 -3.13 13.35 -8.77
N LYS A 102 -3.01 12.32 -9.62
CA LYS A 102 -4.15 11.64 -10.27
C LYS A 102 -4.78 10.54 -9.40
N GLY A 103 -4.14 10.16 -8.30
CA GLY A 103 -4.56 9.03 -7.47
C GLY A 103 -3.38 8.20 -6.98
N MET A 104 -3.69 7.12 -6.27
CA MET A 104 -2.72 6.15 -5.82
C MET A 104 -2.71 4.96 -6.78
N PHE A 105 -1.53 4.60 -7.26
CA PHE A 105 -1.34 3.59 -8.29
C PHE A 105 -0.17 2.68 -7.93
N THR A 106 -0.12 1.52 -8.54
CA THR A 106 1.11 0.73 -8.59
C THR A 106 2.19 1.45 -9.39
N ALA A 107 3.45 1.08 -9.20
CA ALA A 107 4.54 1.60 -10.01
C ALA A 107 4.33 1.36 -11.52
N ASP A 108 3.80 0.20 -11.91
CA ASP A 108 3.56 -0.12 -13.31
C ASP A 108 2.44 0.73 -13.92
N GLU A 109 1.35 0.95 -13.19
CA GLU A 109 0.29 1.86 -13.61
C GLU A 109 0.77 3.31 -13.68
N ALA A 110 1.53 3.77 -12.69
CA ALA A 110 2.12 5.10 -12.69
C ALA A 110 3.05 5.31 -13.89
N LYS A 111 3.84 4.28 -14.24
CA LYS A 111 4.70 4.26 -15.44
C LYS A 111 3.88 4.36 -16.72
N ALA A 112 2.83 3.56 -16.84
CA ALA A 112 1.94 3.57 -18.00
C ALA A 112 1.23 4.92 -18.18
N LEU A 113 0.90 5.59 -17.08
CA LEU A 113 0.30 6.91 -17.05
C LEU A 113 1.30 8.06 -17.20
N ASN A 114 2.60 7.76 -17.29
CA ASN A 114 3.71 8.72 -17.38
C ASN A 114 3.68 9.75 -16.24
N VAL A 115 3.47 9.28 -15.00
CA VAL A 115 3.40 10.13 -13.79
C VAL A 115 4.35 9.64 -12.71
N GLY A 116 5.03 10.59 -12.05
CA GLY A 116 5.79 10.36 -10.83
C GLY A 116 4.96 10.66 -9.57
N GLY A 117 5.56 10.47 -8.40
CA GLY A 117 4.87 10.74 -7.14
C GLY A 117 5.63 10.32 -5.88
N GLU A 118 4.91 10.30 -4.77
CA GLU A 118 5.41 9.89 -3.46
C GLU A 118 5.36 8.37 -3.32
N VAL A 119 6.48 7.72 -2.98
CA VAL A 119 6.52 6.27 -2.78
C VAL A 119 5.98 5.93 -1.39
N ILE A 120 4.78 5.37 -1.32
CA ILE A 120 4.07 5.13 -0.06
C ILE A 120 4.60 3.87 0.61
N CYS A 121 4.56 2.73 -0.08
CA CYS A 121 5.03 1.46 0.45
C CYS A 121 5.50 0.51 -0.65
N LYS A 122 6.24 -0.51 -0.19
CA LYS A 122 6.64 -1.68 -0.95
C LYS A 122 6.06 -2.91 -0.26
N VAL A 123 5.45 -3.79 -1.05
CA VAL A 123 4.89 -5.06 -0.61
C VAL A 123 5.76 -6.18 -1.17
N TYR A 124 6.22 -7.06 -0.30
CA TYR A 124 7.08 -8.17 -0.65
C TYR A 124 6.35 -9.49 -0.45
N ASN A 125 6.39 -10.35 -1.47
CA ASN A 125 5.81 -11.68 -1.48
C ASN A 125 6.96 -12.68 -1.60
N LYS A 126 6.90 -13.74 -0.80
CA LYS A 126 7.83 -14.87 -0.70
C LYS A 126 9.19 -14.71 -1.40
#